data_AF-A0A663A159-F1
#
_entry.id   AF-A0A663A159-F1
#
_cell.length_a   1.000
_cell.length_b   1.000
_cell.length_c   1.000
_cell.angle_alpha   90.00
_cell.angle_beta   90.00
_cell.angle_gamma   90.00
#
_symmetry.space_group_name_H-M   'P 1'
#
loop_
_entity.id
_entity.type
_entity.pdbx_description
1 polymer ?
#
loop_
_entity_poly.entity_id
_entity_poly.type
_entity_poly.pdbx_seq_one_letter_code
_entity_poly.pdbx_strand_id
1 'polypeptide(L)'
;MAKHLRIKPSDKMSDAINNNAQILMSMSRFGISLGFGEKCIKDVCDSQNVDCNTFLAVVNFISRKDYKSYPISLDSLMSYLKNAHKFFLNFTLPAIRRKLLDAIDCSDAEDIGFLIIKFYDEYVKEVRIHMEHENKNVFRYVEQLLKGHLCNNYNIGIFASKHNDIDPKLKDLKDIIIRYYPQKDNALLNSVLYDIINCEHDLYFHCLIEEHLFIPEVMDLEERLKKDSEIREIEIEDYEEKQEKLNKAALLSEREKGVVA
;
A
#
# COMPACT_ATOMS: atom_id res chain seq x y z
N MET A 1 -23.91 -18.20 -15.20
CA MET A 1 -23.06 -17.23 -14.47
C MET A 1 -21.70 -17.24 -15.11
N ALA A 2 -21.29 -16.17 -15.78
CA ALA A 2 -19.96 -16.11 -16.38
C ALA A 2 -18.93 -16.15 -15.24
N LYS A 3 -18.10 -17.20 -15.18
CA LYS A 3 -16.88 -17.19 -14.37
C LYS A 3 -16.14 -15.92 -14.75
N HIS A 4 -16.05 -14.93 -13.86
CA HIS A 4 -15.19 -13.78 -14.09
C HIS A 4 -13.75 -14.29 -14.14
N LEU A 5 -13.25 -14.54 -15.35
CA LEU A 5 -11.92 -15.08 -15.57
C LEU A 5 -10.88 -14.12 -15.00
N ARG A 6 -9.93 -14.69 -14.24
CA ARG A 6 -8.72 -14.04 -13.74
C ARG A 6 -8.02 -13.30 -14.87
N ILE A 7 -7.57 -12.07 -14.59
CA ILE A 7 -6.73 -11.29 -15.52
C ILE A 7 -5.35 -11.94 -15.55
N LYS A 8 -4.84 -12.21 -16.75
CA LYS A 8 -3.60 -12.96 -17.00
C LYS A 8 -2.55 -12.09 -17.69
N PRO A 9 -1.26 -12.48 -17.62
CA PRO A 9 -0.19 -11.75 -18.31
C PRO A 9 -0.41 -11.60 -19.83
N SER A 10 -1.05 -12.59 -20.46
CA SER A 10 -1.34 -12.62 -21.90
C SER A 10 -2.54 -11.79 -22.34
N ASP A 11 -3.36 -11.31 -21.39
CA ASP A 11 -4.53 -10.51 -21.73
C ASP A 11 -4.09 -9.12 -22.22
N LYS A 12 -4.83 -8.53 -23.15
CA LYS A 12 -4.55 -7.16 -23.60
C LYS A 12 -4.81 -6.18 -22.46
N MET A 13 -3.90 -5.22 -22.28
CA MET A 13 -4.06 -4.18 -21.27
C MET A 13 -5.33 -3.34 -21.52
N SER A 14 -5.63 -3.05 -22.79
CA SER A 14 -6.86 -2.35 -23.20
C SER A 14 -8.14 -3.09 -22.80
N ASP A 15 -8.18 -4.41 -23.00
CA ASP A 15 -9.33 -5.23 -22.62
C ASP A 15 -9.51 -5.28 -21.09
N ALA A 16 -8.41 -5.34 -20.33
CA ALA A 16 -8.47 -5.27 -18.87
C ALA A 16 -9.08 -3.95 -18.40
N ILE A 17 -8.61 -2.82 -18.94
CA ILE A 17 -9.14 -1.47 -18.62
C ILE A 17 -10.62 -1.34 -19.01
N ASN A 18 -11.02 -1.83 -20.18
CA ASN A 18 -12.41 -1.76 -20.63
C ASN A 18 -13.35 -2.55 -19.71
N ASN A 19 -12.87 -3.64 -19.12
CA ASN A 19 -13.62 -4.43 -18.15
C ASN A 19 -13.64 -3.79 -16.75
N ASN A 20 -12.60 -3.04 -16.37
CA ASN A 20 -12.53 -2.32 -15.12
C ASN A 20 -11.67 -1.04 -15.26
N ALA A 21 -12.34 0.11 -15.40
CA ALA A 21 -11.67 1.39 -15.60
C ALA A 21 -10.75 1.81 -14.44
N GLN A 22 -10.95 1.25 -13.23
CA GLN A 22 -10.07 1.53 -12.07
C GLN A 22 -8.62 1.05 -12.30
N ILE A 23 -8.39 0.14 -13.24
CA ILE A 23 -7.05 -0.30 -13.64
C ILE A 23 -6.21 0.87 -14.16
N LEU A 24 -6.83 1.91 -14.74
CA LEU A 24 -6.11 3.13 -15.14
C LEU A 24 -5.43 3.82 -13.96
N MET A 25 -6.11 3.87 -12.80
CA MET A 25 -5.53 4.44 -11.59
C MET A 25 -4.38 3.58 -11.08
N SER A 26 -4.54 2.26 -11.11
CA SER A 26 -3.47 1.35 -10.72
C SER A 26 -2.25 1.49 -11.63
N MET A 27 -2.45 1.58 -12.94
CA MET A 27 -1.37 1.82 -13.91
C MET A 27 -0.58 3.09 -13.59
N SER A 28 -1.27 4.21 -13.34
CA SER A 28 -0.61 5.47 -12.99
C SER A 28 0.27 5.33 -11.75
N ARG A 29 -0.14 4.54 -10.76
CA ARG A 29 0.61 4.32 -9.50
C ARG A 29 1.80 3.39 -9.67
N PHE A 30 1.71 2.42 -10.57
CA PHE A 30 2.84 1.61 -11.00
C PHE A 30 3.81 2.37 -11.94
N GLY A 31 3.47 3.59 -12.35
CA GLY A 31 4.27 4.37 -13.30
C GLY A 31 4.12 3.91 -14.76
N ILE A 32 3.06 3.15 -15.07
CA ILE A 32 2.76 2.71 -16.43
C ILE A 32 2.14 3.87 -17.21
N SER A 33 2.89 4.34 -18.20
CA SER A 33 2.45 5.35 -19.16
C SER A 33 1.44 4.78 -20.16
N LEU A 34 0.51 5.64 -20.59
CA LEU A 34 -0.43 5.35 -21.68
C LEU A 34 0.30 5.23 -23.03
N GLY A 35 -0.40 4.80 -24.08
CA GLY A 35 0.17 4.63 -25.42
C GLY A 35 0.85 3.28 -25.65
N PHE A 36 0.43 2.24 -24.93
CA PHE A 36 0.98 0.88 -25.03
C PHE A 36 0.45 0.07 -26.24
N GLY A 37 -0.48 0.62 -27.03
CA GLY A 37 -1.04 -0.04 -28.21
C GLY A 37 -1.78 -1.34 -27.87
N GLU A 38 -1.59 -2.37 -28.70
CA GLU A 38 -2.26 -3.68 -28.57
C GLU A 38 -1.49 -4.68 -27.69
N LYS A 39 -0.51 -4.21 -26.92
CA LYS A 39 0.36 -5.06 -26.09
C LYS A 39 -0.42 -5.78 -24.98
N CYS A 40 0.02 -6.99 -24.66
CA CYS A 40 -0.48 -7.71 -23.49
C CYS A 40 0.09 -7.13 -22.19
N ILE A 41 -0.54 -7.42 -21.05
CA ILE A 41 -0.13 -6.92 -19.73
C ILE A 41 1.36 -7.20 -19.46
N LYS A 42 1.83 -8.40 -19.79
CA LYS A 42 3.23 -8.78 -19.62
C LYS A 42 4.18 -7.85 -20.37
N ASP A 43 3.93 -7.66 -21.67
CA ASP A 43 4.78 -6.81 -22.51
C ASP A 43 4.77 -5.35 -22.06
N VAL A 44 3.64 -4.87 -21.55
CA VAL A 44 3.52 -3.51 -21.00
C VAL A 44 4.37 -3.38 -19.74
N CYS A 45 4.20 -4.29 -18.77
CA CYS A 45 4.97 -4.29 -17.52
C CYS A 45 6.48 -4.42 -17.79
N ASP A 46 6.89 -5.37 -18.63
CA ASP A 46 8.29 -5.61 -18.98
C ASP A 46 8.90 -4.35 -19.65
N SER A 47 8.17 -3.69 -20.55
CA SER A 47 8.66 -2.48 -21.24
C SER A 47 8.81 -1.24 -20.35
N GLN A 48 8.18 -1.22 -19.18
CA GLN A 48 8.18 -0.09 -18.25
C GLN A 48 8.80 -0.44 -16.89
N ASN A 49 9.50 -1.59 -16.82
CA ASN A 49 10.18 -2.06 -15.62
C ASN A 49 9.26 -2.16 -14.38
N VAL A 50 8.04 -2.67 -14.59
CA VAL A 50 7.06 -2.92 -13.54
C VAL A 50 7.01 -4.41 -13.24
N ASP A 51 7.00 -4.77 -11.95
CA ASP A 51 6.80 -6.16 -11.54
C ASP A 51 5.39 -6.64 -11.94
N CYS A 52 5.34 -7.50 -12.96
CA CYS A 52 4.09 -7.96 -13.58
C CYS A 52 3.22 -8.76 -12.60
N ASN A 53 3.81 -9.54 -11.69
CA ASN A 53 3.05 -10.31 -10.71
C ASN A 53 2.36 -9.40 -9.69
N THR A 54 3.07 -8.42 -9.14
CA THR A 54 2.49 -7.43 -8.22
C THR A 54 1.40 -6.60 -8.90
N PHE A 55 1.62 -6.19 -10.17
CA PHE A 55 0.58 -5.53 -10.96
C PHE A 55 -0.66 -6.41 -11.07
N LEU A 56 -0.49 -7.69 -11.47
CA LEU A 56 -1.59 -8.65 -11.61
C LEU A 56 -2.29 -8.96 -10.29
N ALA A 57 -1.58 -9.02 -9.17
CA ALA A 57 -2.16 -9.18 -7.84
C ALA A 57 -3.10 -8.00 -7.54
N VAL A 58 -2.63 -6.76 -7.72
CA VAL A 58 -3.43 -5.55 -7.48
C VAL A 58 -4.62 -5.46 -8.43
N VAL A 59 -4.44 -5.62 -9.75
CA VAL A 59 -5.56 -5.46 -10.69
C VAL A 59 -6.60 -6.56 -10.58
N ASN A 60 -6.21 -7.79 -10.23
CA ASN A 60 -7.17 -8.85 -9.93
C ASN A 60 -7.90 -8.56 -8.61
N PHE A 61 -7.19 -8.08 -7.59
CA PHE A 61 -7.79 -7.73 -6.29
C PHE A 61 -8.89 -6.67 -6.43
N ILE A 62 -8.60 -5.53 -7.06
CA ILE A 62 -9.60 -4.47 -7.27
C ILE A 62 -10.74 -4.90 -8.21
N SER A 63 -10.49 -5.88 -9.06
CA SER A 63 -11.49 -6.49 -9.94
C SER A 63 -12.28 -7.61 -9.26
N ARG A 64 -12.04 -7.88 -7.96
CA ARG A 64 -12.65 -8.98 -7.18
C ARG A 64 -12.45 -10.35 -7.82
N LYS A 65 -11.27 -10.57 -8.41
CA LYS A 65 -10.83 -11.82 -9.03
C LYS A 65 -9.75 -12.49 -8.19
N ASP A 66 -9.41 -13.73 -8.51
CA ASP A 66 -8.31 -14.44 -7.85
C ASP A 66 -6.97 -13.72 -8.06
N TYR A 67 -6.39 -13.22 -6.98
CA TYR A 67 -5.12 -12.50 -6.96
C TYR A 67 -4.00 -13.28 -6.25
N LYS A 68 -4.36 -14.25 -5.40
CA LYS A 68 -3.43 -14.97 -4.50
C LYS A 68 -2.41 -15.83 -5.24
N SER A 69 -2.67 -16.13 -6.51
CA SER A 69 -1.77 -16.89 -7.38
C SER A 69 -0.61 -16.06 -7.94
N TYR A 70 -0.57 -14.75 -7.68
CA TYR A 70 0.50 -13.86 -8.12
C TYR A 70 1.36 -13.44 -6.92
N PRO A 71 2.64 -13.89 -6.85
CA PRO A 71 3.56 -13.46 -5.81
C PRO A 71 3.75 -11.95 -5.81
N ILE A 72 3.85 -11.35 -4.63
CA ILE A 72 3.97 -9.90 -4.48
C ILE A 72 5.43 -9.52 -4.19
N SER A 73 5.91 -8.49 -4.88
CA SER A 73 7.15 -7.79 -4.53
C SER A 73 6.79 -6.62 -3.60
N LEU A 74 7.29 -6.66 -2.36
CA LEU A 74 7.11 -5.57 -1.40
C LEU A 74 7.68 -4.23 -1.90
N ASP A 75 8.82 -4.23 -2.59
CA ASP A 75 9.39 -3.02 -3.20
C ASP A 75 8.45 -2.39 -4.23
N SER A 76 7.87 -3.23 -5.10
CA SER A 76 6.91 -2.78 -6.12
C SER A 76 5.62 -2.28 -5.48
N LEU A 77 5.08 -3.01 -4.50
CA LEU A 77 3.84 -2.64 -3.81
C LEU A 77 4.01 -1.36 -2.96
N MET A 78 5.14 -1.20 -2.26
CA MET A 78 5.44 0.05 -1.56
C MET A 78 5.56 1.22 -2.53
N SER A 79 6.19 1.02 -3.68
CA SER A 79 6.28 2.07 -4.71
C SER A 79 4.90 2.48 -5.21
N TYR A 80 4.02 1.50 -5.44
CA TYR A 80 2.61 1.72 -5.77
C TYR A 80 1.88 2.55 -4.69
N LEU A 81 1.98 2.18 -3.41
CA LEU A 81 1.32 2.88 -2.30
C LEU A 81 1.87 4.30 -2.12
N LYS A 82 3.19 4.49 -2.13
CA LYS A 82 3.84 5.82 -2.08
C LYS A 82 3.37 6.71 -3.24
N ASN A 83 3.20 6.16 -4.43
CA ASN A 83 2.69 6.91 -5.58
C ASN A 83 1.19 7.22 -5.44
N ALA A 84 0.39 6.32 -4.84
CA ALA A 84 -0.98 6.61 -4.46
C ALA A 84 -1.05 7.81 -3.50
N HIS A 85 -0.21 7.85 -2.46
CA HIS A 85 -0.16 8.97 -1.51
C HIS A 85 0.14 10.30 -2.21
N LYS A 86 1.15 10.32 -3.09
CA LYS A 86 1.47 11.52 -3.89
C LYS A 86 0.28 11.95 -4.74
N PHE A 87 -0.41 11.00 -5.38
CA PHE A 87 -1.55 11.28 -6.23
C PHE A 87 -2.72 11.89 -5.44
N PHE A 88 -3.09 11.30 -4.30
CA PHE A 88 -4.14 11.86 -3.45
C PHE A 88 -3.79 13.25 -2.93
N LEU A 89 -2.61 13.40 -2.32
CA LEU A 89 -2.23 14.62 -1.60
C LEU A 89 -1.91 15.81 -2.52
N ASN A 90 -1.37 15.55 -3.72
CA ASN A 90 -0.86 16.59 -4.60
C ASN A 90 -1.72 16.80 -5.85
N PHE A 91 -2.64 15.88 -6.16
CA PHE A 91 -3.47 15.97 -7.35
C PHE A 91 -4.97 15.92 -7.03
N THR A 92 -5.48 14.78 -6.55
CA THR A 92 -6.93 14.55 -6.40
C THR A 92 -7.57 15.48 -5.37
N LEU A 93 -7.06 15.49 -4.14
CA LEU A 93 -7.65 16.28 -3.07
C LEU A 93 -7.55 17.80 -3.33
N PRO A 94 -6.42 18.35 -3.83
CA PRO A 94 -6.37 19.74 -4.26
C PRO A 94 -7.32 20.07 -5.41
N ALA A 95 -7.54 19.16 -6.37
CA ALA A 95 -8.44 19.38 -7.49
C ALA A 95 -9.91 19.43 -7.05
N ILE A 96 -10.33 18.50 -6.20
CA ILE A 96 -11.66 18.51 -5.58
C ILE A 96 -11.86 19.80 -4.79
N ARG A 97 -10.85 20.24 -4.03
CA ARG A 97 -10.92 21.49 -3.27
C ARG A 97 -11.25 22.69 -4.15
N ARG A 98 -10.52 22.85 -5.26
CA ARG A 98 -10.75 23.96 -6.21
C ARG A 98 -12.18 23.92 -6.75
N LYS A 99 -12.64 22.75 -7.18
CA LYS A 99 -14.01 22.57 -7.68
C LYS A 99 -15.08 22.83 -6.62
N LEU A 100 -14.82 22.49 -5.35
CA LEU A 100 -15.73 22.83 -4.25
C LEU A 100 -15.83 24.35 -4.09
N LEU A 101 -14.71 25.08 -4.11
CA LEU A 101 -14.70 26.55 -4.03
C LEU A 101 -15.38 27.21 -5.23
N ASP A 102 -15.33 26.60 -6.42
CA ASP A 102 -16.05 27.08 -7.60
C ASP A 102 -17.56 26.78 -7.53
N ALA A 103 -17.96 25.71 -6.84
CA ALA A 103 -19.34 25.22 -6.80
C ALA A 103 -20.15 25.77 -5.61
N ILE A 104 -19.49 26.08 -4.50
CA ILE A 104 -20.11 26.42 -3.21
C ILE A 104 -19.76 27.86 -2.83
N ASP A 105 -20.79 28.67 -2.59
CA ASP A 105 -20.60 29.97 -1.92
C ASP A 105 -20.24 29.74 -0.46
N CYS A 106 -19.09 30.24 -0.05
CA CYS A 106 -18.56 30.15 1.31
C CYS A 106 -18.17 31.53 1.87
N SER A 107 -18.79 32.60 1.37
CA SER A 107 -18.48 33.98 1.75
C SER A 107 -18.97 34.34 3.16
N ASP A 108 -20.04 33.70 3.64
CA ASP A 108 -20.55 33.85 5.00
C ASP A 108 -20.07 32.69 5.90
N ALA A 109 -19.47 33.02 7.04
CA ALA A 109 -18.91 32.06 7.98
C ALA A 109 -19.98 31.28 8.76
N GLU A 110 -21.22 31.75 8.79
CA GLU A 110 -22.36 31.08 9.42
C GLU A 110 -23.14 30.18 8.44
N ASP A 111 -22.80 30.23 7.15
CA ASP A 111 -23.47 29.44 6.11
C ASP A 111 -22.93 28.01 6.00
N ILE A 112 -23.81 27.09 5.59
CA ILE A 112 -23.50 25.69 5.38
C ILE A 112 -22.37 25.50 4.37
N GLY A 113 -22.23 26.39 3.38
CA GLY A 113 -21.15 26.35 2.41
C GLY A 113 -19.77 26.46 3.05
N PHE A 114 -19.59 27.39 4.00
CA PHE A 114 -18.35 27.52 4.76
C PHE A 114 -18.05 26.27 5.60
N LEU A 115 -19.07 25.68 6.23
CA LEU A 115 -18.91 24.45 7.01
C LEU A 115 -18.48 23.25 6.16
N ILE A 116 -19.02 23.12 4.94
CA ILE A 116 -18.62 22.09 3.97
C ILE A 116 -17.14 22.22 3.62
N ILE A 117 -16.69 23.45 3.30
CA ILE A 117 -15.28 23.71 2.95
C ILE A 117 -14.35 23.43 4.13
N LYS A 118 -14.73 23.86 5.34
CA LYS A 118 -13.97 23.60 6.56
C LYS A 118 -13.86 22.10 6.85
N PHE A 119 -14.97 21.37 6.75
CA PHE A 119 -14.98 19.91 6.93
C PHE A 119 -14.03 19.23 5.94
N TYR A 120 -14.07 19.63 4.67
CA TYR A 120 -13.18 19.10 3.64
C TYR A 120 -11.70 19.38 3.96
N ASP A 121 -11.36 20.57 4.45
CA ASP A 121 -9.98 20.92 4.80
C ASP A 121 -9.46 20.12 6.01
N GLU A 122 -10.31 19.91 7.02
CA GLU A 122 -10.00 19.06 8.17
C GLU A 122 -9.78 17.61 7.72
N TYR A 123 -10.65 17.11 6.84
CA TYR A 123 -10.49 15.79 6.23
C TYR A 123 -9.14 15.62 5.50
N VAL A 124 -8.79 16.55 4.60
CA VAL A 124 -7.54 16.50 3.86
C VAL A 124 -6.32 16.54 4.79
N LYS A 125 -6.40 17.28 5.90
CA LYS A 125 -5.34 17.32 6.91
C LYS A 125 -5.14 15.96 7.57
N GLU A 126 -6.21 15.24 7.90
CA GLU A 126 -6.12 13.90 8.49
C GLU A 126 -5.53 12.88 7.52
N VAL A 127 -6.00 12.86 6.26
CA VAL A 127 -5.45 11.99 5.21
C VAL A 127 -3.95 12.26 5.04
N ARG A 128 -3.53 13.54 5.06
CA ARG A 128 -2.11 13.91 5.00
C ARG A 128 -1.32 13.38 6.18
N ILE A 129 -1.82 13.53 7.41
CA ILE A 129 -1.15 13.03 8.62
C ILE A 129 -0.96 11.51 8.54
N HIS A 130 -2.01 10.79 8.13
CA HIS A 130 -1.99 9.33 7.97
C HIS A 130 -0.94 8.89 6.93
N MET A 131 -1.03 9.37 5.69
CA MET A 131 -0.12 8.98 4.61
C MET A 131 1.33 9.42 4.87
N GLU A 132 1.55 10.57 5.52
CA GLU A 132 2.89 10.98 5.93
C GLU A 132 3.46 10.12 7.05
N HIS A 133 2.63 9.64 7.97
CA HIS A 133 3.06 8.71 9.01
C HIS A 133 3.54 7.40 8.39
N GLU A 134 2.79 6.85 7.43
CA GLU A 134 3.17 5.64 6.69
C GLU A 134 4.46 5.82 5.92
N ASN A 135 4.57 6.91 5.16
CA ASN A 135 5.76 7.24 4.40
C ASN A 135 7.03 7.34 5.27
N LYS A 136 6.92 8.00 6.44
CA LYS A 136 8.07 8.28 7.31
C LYS A 136 8.44 7.11 8.22
N ASN A 137 7.46 6.30 8.63
CA ASN A 137 7.64 5.28 9.66
C ASN A 137 7.42 3.86 9.11
N VAL A 138 6.26 3.57 8.54
CA VAL A 138 5.88 2.22 8.10
C VAL A 138 6.75 1.76 6.94
N PHE A 139 6.82 2.54 5.85
CA PHE A 139 7.62 2.15 4.69
C PHE A 139 9.11 2.13 5.00
N ARG A 140 9.59 3.05 5.86
CA ARG A 140 10.98 3.01 6.33
C ARG A 140 11.28 1.75 7.13
N TYR A 141 10.35 1.30 7.97
CA TYR A 141 10.47 0.04 8.69
C TYR A 141 10.55 -1.16 7.74
N VAL A 142 9.66 -1.23 6.75
CA VAL A 142 9.68 -2.32 5.75
C VAL A 142 10.97 -2.29 4.91
N GLU A 143 11.50 -1.11 4.58
CA GLU A 143 12.82 -0.98 3.94
C GLU A 143 13.97 -1.54 4.82
N GLN A 144 13.86 -1.50 6.15
CA GLN A 144 14.84 -2.15 7.04
C GLN A 144 14.66 -3.68 7.04
N LEU A 145 13.41 -4.16 7.08
CA LEU A 145 13.12 -5.59 6.98
C LEU A 145 13.67 -6.18 5.68
N LEU A 146 13.48 -5.50 4.55
CA LEU A 146 14.01 -5.94 3.25
C LEU A 146 15.56 -6.01 3.22
N LYS A 147 16.25 -5.29 4.12
CA LYS A 147 17.71 -5.38 4.32
C LYS A 147 18.11 -6.45 5.35
N GLY A 148 17.15 -7.19 5.89
CA GLY A 148 17.36 -8.22 6.91
C GLY A 148 17.43 -7.68 8.34
N HIS A 149 17.06 -6.43 8.58
CA HIS A 149 17.13 -5.81 9.90
C HIS A 149 15.77 -5.86 10.61
N LEU A 150 15.66 -6.70 11.64
CA LEU A 150 14.51 -6.71 12.55
C LEU A 150 14.56 -5.49 13.49
N CYS A 151 13.39 -4.93 13.79
CA CYS A 151 13.24 -3.90 14.82
C CYS A 151 12.53 -4.50 16.04
N ASN A 152 13.15 -4.39 17.22
CA ASN A 152 12.57 -4.97 18.44
C ASN A 152 11.36 -4.18 18.97
N ASN A 153 11.28 -2.88 18.65
CA ASN A 153 10.28 -1.97 19.21
C ASN A 153 9.13 -1.66 18.25
N TYR A 154 9.12 -2.27 17.06
CA TYR A 154 8.11 -2.03 16.05
C TYR A 154 7.85 -3.28 15.20
N ASN A 155 6.58 -3.56 14.94
CA ASN A 155 6.13 -4.57 13.97
C ASN A 155 4.92 -4.05 13.21
N ILE A 156 4.62 -4.66 12.07
CA ILE A 156 3.49 -4.27 11.21
C ILE A 156 2.13 -4.43 11.91
N GLY A 157 2.03 -5.29 12.93
CA GLY A 157 0.83 -5.40 13.76
C GLY A 157 0.49 -4.10 14.51
N ILE A 158 1.49 -3.29 14.87
CA ILE A 158 1.27 -1.97 15.48
C ILE A 158 0.60 -1.03 14.46
N PHE A 159 1.01 -1.07 13.19
CA PHE A 159 0.35 -0.34 12.12
C PHE A 159 -1.09 -0.83 11.92
N ALA A 160 -1.29 -2.14 11.78
CA ALA A 160 -2.61 -2.74 11.56
C ALA A 160 -3.61 -2.39 12.67
N SER A 161 -3.17 -2.36 13.94
CA SER A 161 -4.03 -2.01 15.08
C SER A 161 -4.44 -0.53 15.17
N LYS A 162 -3.75 0.35 14.43
CA LYS A 162 -3.95 1.81 14.44
C LYS A 162 -4.35 2.35 13.07
N HIS A 163 -4.60 1.48 12.10
CA HIS A 163 -5.05 1.88 10.78
C HIS A 163 -6.42 2.54 10.96
N ASN A 164 -6.40 3.87 10.93
CA ASN A 164 -7.60 4.68 11.10
C ASN A 164 -8.31 4.70 9.76
N ASP A 165 -9.60 4.36 9.77
CA ASP A 165 -10.46 4.52 8.60
C ASP A 165 -10.53 6.00 8.22
N ILE A 166 -9.72 6.41 7.24
CA ILE A 166 -9.83 7.72 6.56
C ILE A 166 -10.95 7.72 5.51
N ASP A 167 -11.65 6.61 5.33
CA ASP A 167 -12.75 6.42 4.37
C ASP A 167 -14.09 7.09 4.78
N PRO A 168 -14.65 6.87 6.00
CA PRO A 168 -16.04 7.23 6.31
C PRO A 168 -16.35 8.73 6.25
N LYS A 169 -15.37 9.62 6.38
CA LYS A 169 -15.61 11.07 6.43
C LYS A 169 -16.02 11.67 5.07
N LEU A 170 -15.56 11.12 3.95
CA LEU A 170 -16.01 11.60 2.62
C LEU A 170 -17.48 11.26 2.37
N LYS A 171 -17.94 10.13 2.89
CA LYS A 171 -19.34 9.75 2.84
C LYS A 171 -20.22 10.76 3.56
N ASP A 172 -19.82 11.18 4.77
CA ASP A 172 -20.55 12.19 5.54
C ASP A 172 -20.61 13.53 4.80
N LEU A 173 -19.49 13.98 4.23
CA LEU A 173 -19.43 15.21 3.43
C LEU A 173 -20.39 15.17 2.24
N LYS A 174 -20.37 14.06 1.49
CA LYS A 174 -21.27 13.81 0.36
C LYS A 174 -22.73 13.84 0.81
N ASP A 175 -23.07 13.14 1.89
CA ASP A 175 -24.44 13.13 2.44
C ASP A 175 -24.87 14.54 2.89
N ILE A 176 -23.97 15.34 3.45
CA ILE A 176 -24.25 16.73 3.83
C ILE A 176 -24.59 17.58 2.61
N ILE A 177 -23.73 17.54 1.59
CA ILE A 177 -23.90 18.34 0.36
C ILE A 177 -25.22 17.96 -0.34
N ILE A 178 -25.49 16.66 -0.50
CA ILE A 178 -26.68 16.16 -1.21
C ILE A 178 -27.98 16.54 -0.49
N ARG A 179 -28.01 16.45 0.84
CA ARG A 179 -29.26 16.61 1.61
C ARG A 179 -29.53 18.03 2.05
N TYR A 180 -28.48 18.83 2.27
CA TYR A 180 -28.60 20.08 3.01
C TYR A 180 -28.06 21.32 2.29
N TYR A 181 -27.38 21.21 1.14
CA TYR A 181 -26.89 22.39 0.39
C TYR A 181 -27.86 22.81 -0.74
N PRO A 182 -28.75 23.80 -0.52
CA PRO A 182 -29.79 24.16 -1.48
C PRO A 182 -29.23 25.07 -2.59
N GLN A 183 -28.74 24.48 -3.68
CA GLN A 183 -28.26 25.22 -4.85
C GLN A 183 -29.20 25.05 -6.05
N LYS A 184 -29.56 26.16 -6.72
CA LYS A 184 -30.18 26.16 -8.05
C LYS A 184 -29.07 26.06 -9.10
N ASP A 185 -29.26 25.25 -10.14
CA ASP A 185 -28.25 24.92 -11.16
C ASP A 185 -26.98 24.27 -10.60
N ASN A 186 -27.07 22.96 -10.35
CA ASN A 186 -26.09 22.18 -9.61
C ASN A 186 -25.07 21.42 -10.49
N ALA A 187 -24.82 21.84 -11.73
CA ALA A 187 -23.92 21.12 -12.64
C ALA A 187 -22.48 21.01 -12.10
N LEU A 188 -21.93 22.12 -11.58
CA LEU A 188 -20.61 22.13 -10.94
C LEU A 188 -20.60 21.30 -9.64
N LEU A 189 -21.66 21.43 -8.84
CA LEU A 189 -21.81 20.66 -7.60
C LEU A 189 -21.88 19.15 -7.88
N ASN A 190 -22.62 18.73 -8.91
CA ASN A 190 -22.68 17.34 -9.34
C ASN A 190 -21.30 16.88 -9.83
N SER A 191 -20.56 17.69 -10.60
CA SER A 191 -19.21 17.32 -11.05
C SER A 191 -18.27 17.09 -9.88
N VAL A 192 -18.28 17.94 -8.84
CA VAL A 192 -17.40 17.75 -7.69
C VAL A 192 -17.85 16.59 -6.80
N LEU A 193 -19.16 16.34 -6.69
CA LEU A 193 -19.67 15.15 -6.01
C LEU A 193 -19.22 13.86 -6.71
N TYR A 194 -19.19 13.81 -8.04
CA TYR A 194 -18.62 12.67 -8.78
C TYR A 194 -17.14 12.47 -8.48
N ASP A 195 -16.35 13.55 -8.40
CA ASP A 195 -14.94 13.45 -8.04
C ASP A 195 -14.76 12.94 -6.60
N ILE A 196 -15.59 13.41 -5.66
CA ILE A 196 -15.60 12.94 -4.26
C ILE A 196 -15.91 11.44 -4.20
N ILE A 197 -16.95 10.98 -4.91
CA ILE A 197 -17.33 9.56 -4.95
C ILE A 197 -16.20 8.69 -5.50
N ASN A 198 -15.54 9.14 -6.57
CA ASN A 198 -14.40 8.42 -7.13
C ASN A 198 -13.21 8.41 -6.16
N CYS A 199 -12.95 9.53 -5.46
CA CYS A 199 -11.88 9.60 -4.46
C CYS A 199 -12.15 8.69 -3.25
N GLU A 200 -13.39 8.66 -2.75
CA GLU A 200 -13.86 7.75 -1.68
C GLU A 200 -13.60 6.30 -2.09
N HIS A 201 -14.08 5.90 -3.28
CA HIS A 201 -13.88 4.55 -3.79
C HIS A 201 -12.41 4.17 -3.96
N ASP A 202 -11.58 5.11 -4.39
CA ASP A 202 -10.15 4.88 -4.60
C ASP A 202 -9.37 4.80 -3.28
N LEU A 203 -9.73 5.60 -2.28
CA LEU A 203 -9.20 5.49 -0.91
C LEU A 203 -9.62 4.18 -0.24
N TYR A 204 -10.87 3.77 -0.42
CA TYR A 204 -11.35 2.47 0.06
C TYR A 204 -10.49 1.31 -0.48
N PHE A 205 -10.24 1.28 -1.79
CA PHE A 205 -9.38 0.24 -2.36
C PHE A 205 -7.92 0.36 -1.95
N HIS A 206 -7.42 1.57 -1.69
CA HIS A 206 -6.09 1.78 -1.15
C HIS A 206 -5.96 1.13 0.25
N CYS A 207 -6.90 1.38 1.17
CA CYS A 207 -6.93 0.75 2.48
C CYS A 207 -7.03 -0.78 2.37
N LEU A 208 -7.92 -1.29 1.51
CA LEU A 208 -8.04 -2.73 1.30
C LEU A 208 -6.75 -3.38 0.74
N ILE A 209 -6.01 -2.69 -0.13
CA ILE A 209 -4.72 -3.18 -0.63
C ILE A 209 -3.71 -3.23 0.52
N GLU A 210 -3.73 -2.27 1.44
CA GLU A 210 -2.87 -2.31 2.62
C GLU A 210 -3.21 -3.48 3.52
N GLU A 211 -4.48 -3.67 3.84
CA GLU A 211 -4.98 -4.72 4.72
C GLU A 211 -4.78 -6.13 4.17
N HIS A 212 -5.03 -6.33 2.88
CA HIS A 212 -5.12 -7.67 2.30
C HIS A 212 -3.92 -8.09 1.47
N LEU A 213 -3.06 -7.15 1.07
CA LEU A 213 -1.85 -7.43 0.30
C LEU A 213 -0.60 -6.99 1.08
N PHE A 214 -0.53 -5.72 1.49
CA PHE A 214 0.71 -5.19 2.06
C PHE A 214 1.03 -5.75 3.45
N ILE A 215 0.10 -5.65 4.40
CA ILE A 215 0.30 -6.12 5.78
C ILE A 215 0.66 -7.61 5.81
N PRO A 216 -0.09 -8.52 5.13
CA PRO A 216 0.26 -9.95 5.12
C PRO A 216 1.67 -10.23 4.59
N GLU A 217 2.07 -9.60 3.49
CA GLU A 217 3.41 -9.80 2.91
C GLU A 217 4.53 -9.30 3.83
N VAL A 218 4.29 -8.22 4.59
CA VAL A 218 5.23 -7.75 5.61
C VAL A 218 5.27 -8.71 6.80
N MET A 219 4.14 -9.23 7.26
CA MET A 219 4.10 -10.23 8.34
C MET A 219 4.88 -11.49 7.97
N ASP A 220 4.73 -11.98 6.74
CA ASP A 220 5.47 -13.14 6.22
C ASP A 220 6.98 -12.85 6.13
N LEU A 221 7.38 -11.62 5.78
CA LEU A 221 8.77 -11.21 5.82
C LEU A 221 9.33 -11.16 7.26
N GLU A 222 8.58 -10.58 8.21
CA GLU A 222 8.96 -10.55 9.62
C GLU A 222 9.15 -11.97 10.19
N GLU A 223 8.24 -12.89 9.90
CA GLU A 223 8.32 -14.27 10.38
C GLU A 223 9.53 -15.01 9.82
N ARG A 224 9.82 -14.85 8.51
CA ARG A 224 11.00 -15.45 7.89
C ARG A 224 12.29 -14.94 8.53
N LEU A 225 12.40 -13.63 8.75
CA LEU A 225 13.60 -13.04 9.34
C LEU A 225 13.82 -13.49 10.79
N LYS A 226 12.74 -13.67 11.58
CA LYS A 226 12.82 -14.21 12.94
C LYS A 226 13.33 -15.65 12.96
N LYS A 227 12.80 -16.51 12.08
CA LYS A 227 13.28 -17.89 11.93
C LYS A 227 14.75 -17.92 11.50
N ASP A 228 15.14 -17.07 10.55
CA ASP A 228 16.53 -16.97 10.10
C ASP A 228 17.47 -16.47 11.22
N SER A 229 17.04 -15.56 12.10
CA SER A 229 17.83 -15.17 13.27
C SER A 229 17.96 -16.30 14.29
N GLU A 230 16.88 -17.00 14.60
CA GLU A 230 16.88 -18.14 15.54
C GLU A 230 17.79 -19.27 15.05
N ILE A 231 17.73 -19.61 13.75
CA ILE A 231 18.62 -20.62 13.15
C ILE A 231 20.08 -20.19 13.25
N ARG A 232 20.40 -18.93 12.96
CA ARG A 232 21.78 -18.41 13.06
C ARG A 232 22.29 -18.43 14.50
N GLU A 233 21.45 -18.12 15.48
CA GLU A 233 21.83 -18.21 16.91
C GLU A 233 22.16 -19.65 17.30
N ILE A 234 21.33 -20.62 16.89
CA ILE A 234 21.58 -22.05 17.13
C ILE A 234 22.89 -22.51 16.45
N GLU A 235 23.14 -22.09 15.21
CA GLU A 235 24.37 -22.44 14.49
C GLU A 235 25.63 -21.89 15.17
N ILE A 236 25.55 -20.69 15.76
CA ILE A 236 26.65 -20.08 16.52
C ILE A 236 26.88 -20.85 17.81
N GLU A 237 25.83 -21.15 18.57
CA GLU A 237 25.93 -21.93 19.81
C GLU A 237 26.55 -23.33 19.57
N ASP A 238 26.09 -24.03 18.52
CA ASP A 238 26.63 -25.34 18.11
C ASP A 238 28.12 -25.26 17.72
N TYR A 239 28.52 -24.17 17.06
CA TYR A 239 29.92 -23.95 16.68
C TYR A 239 30.80 -23.67 17.90
N GLU A 240 30.34 -22.81 18.82
CA GLU A 240 31.04 -22.49 20.06
C GLU A 240 31.19 -23.72 20.95
N GLU A 241 30.15 -24.55 21.10
CA GLU A 241 30.21 -25.78 21.89
C GLU A 241 31.22 -26.79 21.30
N LYS A 242 31.27 -26.92 19.96
CA LYS A 242 32.25 -27.77 19.27
C LYS A 242 33.68 -27.27 19.50
N GLN A 243 33.91 -25.95 19.40
CA GLN A 243 35.21 -25.35 19.67
C GLN A 243 35.66 -25.56 21.11
N GLU A 244 34.75 -25.45 22.08
CA GLU A 244 35.07 -25.68 23.48
C GLU A 244 35.45 -27.15 23.74
N LYS A 245 34.72 -28.11 23.14
CA LYS A 245 35.04 -29.55 23.20
C LYS A 245 36.41 -29.86 22.58
N LEU A 246 36.71 -29.28 21.42
CA LEU A 246 38.01 -29.41 20.75
C LEU A 246 39.15 -28.86 21.61
N ASN A 247 38.98 -27.67 22.19
CA ASN A 247 39.98 -27.04 23.05
C ASN A 247 40.21 -27.85 24.34
N LYS A 248 39.15 -28.37 24.97
CA LYS A 248 39.28 -29.27 26.14
C LYS A 248 40.01 -30.57 25.79
N ALA A 249 39.71 -31.17 24.64
CA ALA A 249 40.40 -32.39 24.19
C ALA A 249 41.90 -32.14 23.90
N ALA A 250 42.24 -31.00 23.28
CA ALA A 250 43.63 -30.61 23.04
C ALA A 250 44.41 -30.40 24.35
N LEU A 251 43.82 -29.73 25.34
CA LEU A 251 44.42 -29.51 26.66
C LEU A 251 44.67 -30.81 27.43
N LEU A 252 43.76 -31.79 27.33
CA LEU A 252 43.94 -33.11 27.92
C LEU A 252 45.09 -33.89 27.24
N SER A 253 45.16 -33.84 25.91
CA SER A 253 46.24 -34.51 25.15
C SER A 253 47.63 -33.95 25.46
N GLU A 254 47.77 -32.63 25.67
CA GLU A 254 49.07 -32.06 26.08
C GLU A 254 49.47 -32.46 27.51
N ARG A 255 48.51 -32.54 28.43
CA ARG A 255 48.76 -33.02 29.79
C ARG A 255 49.23 -34.47 29.81
N GLU A 256 48.65 -35.33 28.98
CA GLU A 256 49.05 -36.74 28.88
C GLU A 256 50.48 -36.90 28.32
N LYS A 257 50.91 -36.04 27.39
CA LYS A 257 52.30 -36.04 26.88
C LYS A 257 53.34 -35.62 27.92
N GLY A 258 52.96 -34.81 28.91
CA GLY A 258 53.85 -34.38 30.00
C GLY A 258 54.04 -35.41 31.12
N VAL A 259 53.20 -36.45 31.20
CA VAL A 259 53.25 -37.48 32.25
C VAL A 259 54.09 -38.71 31.84
N VAL A 260 54.48 -38.82 30.57
CA VAL A 260 55.23 -39.96 30.02
C VAL A 260 56.73 -39.63 29.80
N ALA A 261 57.21 -38.49 30.31
CA ALA A 261 58.62 -38.07 30.23
C ALA A 261 59.36 -38.22 31.58
#